data_AF-A0A819DZU8-F1
#
_entry.id   AF-A0A819DZU8-F1
#
_cell.length_a   1.000
_cell.length_b   1.000
_cell.length_c   1.000
_cell.angle_alpha   90.00
_cell.angle_beta   90.00
_cell.angle_gamma   90.00
#
_symmetry.space_group_name_H-M   'P 1'
#
loop_
_entity.id
_entity.type
_entity.pdbx_description
1 polymer ?
#
loop_
_entity_poly.entity_id
_entity_poly.type
_entity_poly.pdbx_seq_one_letter_code
_entity_poly.pdbx_strand_id
1 'polypeptide(L)'
;MNIILHSIGIASLAIVNTNIAAASSMVMWIILDIIFGKVAGQNLGVVSVPGTCSATVVGLVVITPGAGYVQPGYALLIGLIGGCSIYLFLL
;
A
#
# COMPACT_ATOMS: atom_id res chain seq x y z
N MET A 1 -2.48 -18.94 -29.92
CA MET A 1 -1.21 -18.74 -29.19
C MET A 1 -1.02 -17.32 -28.65
N ASN A 2 -1.43 -16.26 -29.38
CA ASN A 2 -1.23 -14.86 -28.96
C ASN A 2 -2.01 -14.45 -27.68
N ILE A 3 -3.25 -14.93 -27.51
CA ILE A 3 -4.10 -14.62 -26.33
C ILE A 3 -3.48 -15.07 -24.99
N ILE A 4 -2.74 -16.19 -24.99
CA ILE A 4 -2.11 -16.71 -23.76
C ILE A 4 -0.97 -15.79 -23.32
N LEU A 5 -0.14 -15.33 -24.27
CA LEU A 5 0.97 -14.42 -23.98
C LEU A 5 0.47 -13.06 -23.46
N HIS A 6 -0.60 -12.55 -24.04
CA HIS A 6 -1.20 -11.30 -23.59
C HIS A 6 -1.78 -11.43 -22.17
N SER A 7 -2.47 -12.53 -21.87
CA SER A 7 -3.01 -12.79 -20.52
C SER A 7 -1.92 -12.95 -19.47
N ILE A 8 -0.79 -13.60 -19.79
CA ILE A 8 0.34 -13.75 -18.86
C ILE A 8 0.96 -12.39 -18.51
N GLY A 9 1.07 -11.47 -19.47
CA GLY A 9 1.65 -10.15 -19.25
C GLY A 9 0.82 -9.29 -18.30
N ILE A 10 -0.51 -9.34 -18.42
CA ILE A 10 -1.43 -8.61 -17.53
C ILE A 10 -1.43 -9.23 -16.13
N ALA A 11 -1.38 -10.57 -16.04
CA ALA A 11 -1.32 -11.28 -14.77
C ALA A 11 -0.03 -10.98 -13.99
N SER A 12 1.14 -10.94 -14.68
CA SER A 12 2.40 -10.61 -14.02
C SER A 12 2.44 -9.15 -13.55
N LEU A 13 1.92 -8.21 -14.35
CA LEU A 13 1.74 -6.81 -13.95
C LEU A 13 0.85 -6.67 -12.71
N ALA A 14 -0.28 -7.38 -12.67
CA ALA A 14 -1.19 -7.35 -11.54
C ALA A 14 -0.55 -7.83 -10.23
N ILE A 15 0.23 -8.90 -10.29
CA ILE A 15 0.95 -9.45 -9.12
C ILE A 15 1.98 -8.43 -8.63
N VAL A 16 2.78 -7.87 -9.53
CA VAL A 16 3.82 -6.88 -9.19
C VAL A 16 3.20 -5.63 -8.56
N ASN A 17 2.14 -5.09 -9.15
CA ASN A 17 1.47 -3.91 -8.63
C ASN A 17 0.86 -4.13 -7.25
N THR A 18 0.26 -5.30 -7.02
CA THR A 18 -0.34 -5.64 -5.73
C THR A 18 0.71 -5.69 -4.63
N ASN A 19 1.86 -6.32 -4.89
CA ASN A 19 2.95 -6.42 -3.91
C ASN A 19 3.57 -5.04 -3.61
N ILE A 20 3.79 -4.23 -4.64
CA ILE A 20 4.34 -2.88 -4.47
C ILE A 20 3.36 -1.98 -3.70
N ALA A 21 2.07 -2.04 -4.00
CA ALA A 21 1.05 -1.27 -3.28
C ALA A 21 0.94 -1.70 -1.81
N ALA A 22 0.98 -3.00 -1.53
CA ALA A 22 0.98 -3.53 -0.16
C ALA A 22 2.20 -3.04 0.64
N ALA A 23 3.40 -3.22 0.07
CA ALA A 23 4.65 -2.83 0.72
C ALA A 23 4.76 -1.31 0.92
N SER A 24 4.38 -0.51 -0.08
CA SER A 24 4.42 0.95 0.02
C SER A 24 3.43 1.51 1.05
N SER A 25 2.23 0.96 1.15
CA SER A 25 1.25 1.35 2.18
C SER A 25 1.76 1.00 3.59
N MET A 26 2.34 -0.19 3.75
CA MET A 26 2.97 -0.63 5.00
C MET A 26 4.12 0.31 5.42
N VAL A 27 5.02 0.62 4.48
CA VAL A 27 6.15 1.52 4.71
C VAL A 27 5.66 2.93 5.04
N MET A 28 4.61 3.42 4.38
CA MET A 28 4.04 4.74 4.69
C MET A 28 3.56 4.81 6.13
N TRP A 29 2.85 3.77 6.60
CA TRP A 29 2.38 3.74 7.98
C TRP A 29 3.53 3.77 8.97
N ILE A 30 4.56 2.95 8.75
CA ILE A 30 5.75 2.90 9.60
C ILE A 30 6.45 4.29 9.63
N ILE A 31 6.57 4.94 8.48
CA ILE A 31 7.14 6.30 8.39
C ILE A 31 6.31 7.30 9.18
N LEU A 32 4.98 7.25 9.07
CA LEU A 32 4.07 8.14 9.79
C LEU A 32 4.11 7.89 11.31
N ASP A 33 4.15 6.63 11.75
CA ASP A 33 4.34 6.28 13.17
C ASP A 33 5.65 6.88 13.73
N ILE A 34 6.74 6.84 12.96
CA ILE A 34 8.04 7.39 13.38
C ILE A 34 8.02 8.93 13.43
N ILE A 35 7.41 9.60 12.44
CA ILE A 35 7.43 11.06 12.31
C ILE A 35 6.38 11.73 13.20
N PHE A 36 5.14 11.24 13.15
CA PHE A 36 3.97 11.84 13.78
C PHE A 36 3.57 11.18 15.10
N GLY A 37 4.22 10.08 15.51
CA GLY A 37 4.00 9.42 16.80
C GLY A 37 4.14 10.34 18.03
N LYS A 38 4.69 11.55 17.88
CA LYS A 38 4.67 12.62 18.91
C LYS A 38 3.32 13.28 19.14
N VAL A 39 2.41 13.27 18.16
CA VAL A 39 1.18 14.07 18.16
C VAL A 39 -0.03 13.30 18.69
N ALA A 40 -0.01 11.96 18.66
CA ALA A 40 -1.17 11.11 18.93
C ALA A 40 -1.27 10.50 20.35
N GLY A 41 -0.39 10.86 21.30
CA GLY A 41 -0.41 10.27 22.66
C GLY A 41 -0.05 8.77 22.74
N GLN A 42 0.35 8.17 21.62
CA GLN A 42 0.92 6.83 21.54
C GLN A 42 2.41 6.90 21.91
N ASN A 43 2.93 5.93 22.66
CA ASN A 43 4.31 5.93 23.16
C ASN A 43 5.32 6.18 22.02
N LEU A 44 6.24 7.11 22.23
CA LEU A 44 7.22 7.56 21.25
C LEU A 44 8.07 6.38 20.73
N GLY A 45 7.85 5.97 19.48
CA GLY A 45 8.73 5.02 18.76
C GLY A 45 8.28 3.57 18.71
N VAL A 46 7.06 3.22 19.13
CA VAL A 46 6.51 1.87 18.90
C VAL A 46 5.73 1.83 17.59
N VAL A 47 6.18 0.97 16.67
CA VAL A 47 5.42 0.64 15.45
C VAL A 47 4.17 -0.13 15.84
N SER A 48 3.00 0.40 15.49
CA SER A 48 1.74 -0.28 15.74
C SER A 48 1.59 -1.47 14.80
N VAL A 49 1.77 -2.69 15.33
CA VAL A 49 1.52 -3.93 14.57
C VAL A 49 0.10 -3.99 13.98
N PRO A 50 -0.99 -3.77 14.76
CA PRO A 50 -2.34 -3.81 14.20
C PRO A 50 -2.57 -2.68 13.19
N GLY A 51 -2.03 -1.48 13.43
CA GLY A 51 -2.11 -0.38 12.48
C GLY A 51 -1.43 -0.70 11.15
N THR A 52 -0.20 -1.19 11.22
CA THR A 52 0.58 -1.60 10.05
C THR A 52 -0.12 -2.71 9.25
N CYS A 53 -0.76 -3.69 9.91
CA CYS A 53 -1.57 -4.70 9.22
C CYS A 53 -2.78 -4.09 8.51
N SER A 54 -3.50 -3.17 9.15
CA SER A 54 -4.61 -2.45 8.52
C SER A 54 -4.15 -1.61 7.32
N ALA A 55 -2.98 -0.96 7.41
CA ALA A 55 -2.33 -0.24 6.31
C ALA A 55 -2.19 -1.11 5.06
N THR A 56 -1.63 -2.29 5.24
CA THR A 56 -1.30 -3.21 4.16
C THR A 56 -2.57 -3.68 3.45
N VAL A 57 -3.64 -3.97 4.21
CA VAL A 57 -4.95 -4.35 3.65
C VAL A 57 -5.57 -3.19 2.86
N VAL A 58 -5.50 -1.95 3.39
CA VAL A 58 -5.98 -0.75 2.68
C VAL A 58 -5.21 -0.58 1.36
N GLY A 59 -3.89 -0.75 1.36
CA GLY A 59 -3.07 -0.70 0.14
C GLY A 59 -3.52 -1.70 -0.93
N LEU A 60 -3.93 -2.91 -0.53
CA LEU A 60 -4.52 -3.90 -1.43
C LEU A 60 -5.86 -3.44 -2.01
N VAL A 61 -6.75 -2.90 -1.18
CA VAL A 61 -8.07 -2.44 -1.62
C VAL A 61 -7.95 -1.32 -2.64
N VAL A 62 -7.05 -0.36 -2.40
CA VAL A 62 -6.89 0.80 -3.29
C VAL A 62 -6.33 0.41 -4.67
N ILE A 63 -5.46 -0.61 -4.76
CA ILE A 63 -4.90 -1.06 -6.06
C ILE A 63 -5.81 -2.02 -6.83
N THR A 64 -6.83 -2.62 -6.18
CA THR A 64 -7.74 -3.63 -6.75
C THR A 64 -8.40 -3.23 -8.09
N PRO A 65 -8.95 -2.01 -8.29
CA PRO A 65 -9.60 -1.67 -9.57
C PRO A 65 -8.63 -1.51 -10.76
N GLY A 66 -7.32 -1.39 -10.49
CA GLY A 66 -6.31 -1.06 -11.50
C GLY A 66 -5.13 -2.02 -11.59
N ALA A 67 -5.16 -3.14 -10.87
CA ALA A 67 -3.99 -3.99 -10.68
C ALA A 67 -3.29 -4.38 -12.00
N GLY A 68 -4.05 -4.75 -13.04
CA GLY A 68 -3.48 -5.16 -14.35
C GLY A 68 -3.18 -4.04 -15.34
N TYR A 69 -3.48 -2.78 -15.02
CA TYR A 69 -3.48 -1.67 -16.00
C TYR A 69 -2.59 -0.49 -15.62
N VAL A 70 -2.15 -0.42 -14.37
CA VAL A 70 -1.35 0.68 -13.83
C VAL A 70 0.14 0.35 -13.97
N GLN A 71 1.02 1.33 -14.27
CA GLN A 71 2.46 1.06 -14.19
C GLN A 71 2.93 0.91 -12.72
N PRO A 72 3.95 0.06 -12.45
CA PRO A 72 4.48 -0.18 -11.10
C PRO A 72 4.83 1.08 -10.30
N GLY A 73 5.30 2.14 -10.98
CA GLY A 73 5.61 3.42 -10.32
C GLY A 73 4.38 4.12 -9.73
N TYR A 74 3.24 4.08 -10.43
CA TYR A 74 1.99 4.65 -9.91
C TYR A 74 1.37 3.76 -8.82
N ALA A 75 1.55 2.44 -8.90
CA ALA A 75 1.12 1.53 -7.84
C ALA A 75 1.76 1.87 -6.48
N LEU A 76 3.02 2.29 -6.48
CA LEU A 76 3.73 2.77 -5.28
C LEU A 76 3.11 4.06 -4.74
N LEU A 77 2.86 5.05 -5.59
CA LEU A 77 2.20 6.31 -5.20
C LEU A 77 0.81 6.08 -4.62
N ILE A 78 0.02 5.22 -5.27
CA ILE A 78 -1.33 4.87 -4.84
C ILE A 78 -1.29 4.17 -3.47
N GLY A 79 -0.35 3.25 -3.25
CA GLY A 79 -0.15 2.60 -1.96
C GLY A 79 0.27 3.57 -0.85
N LEU A 80 1.17 4.51 -1.13
CA LEU A 80 1.54 5.58 -0.18
C LEU A 80 0.33 6.45 0.21
N ILE A 81 -0.49 6.85 -0.77
CA ILE A 81 -1.71 7.64 -0.52
C ILE A 81 -2.70 6.83 0.31
N GLY A 82 -2.88 5.55 0.00
CA GLY A 82 -3.74 4.63 0.76
C GLY A 82 -3.31 4.53 2.23
N GLY A 83 -2.02 4.30 2.48
CA GLY A 83 -1.45 4.22 3.84
C GLY A 83 -1.58 5.55 4.62
N CYS A 84 -1.44 6.68 3.94
CA CYS A 84 -1.64 8.00 4.54
C CYS A 84 -3.10 8.27 4.91
N SER A 85 -4.04 7.84 4.05
CA SER A 85 -5.47 8.08 4.24
C SER A 85 -6.01 7.37 5.48
N ILE A 86 -5.59 6.13 5.73
CA ILE A 86 -5.99 5.38 6.93
C ILE A 86 -5.29 5.89 8.20
N TYR A 87 -4.05 6.35 8.12
CA TYR A 87 -3.36 6.97 9.25
C TYR A 87 -4.08 8.25 9.69
N LEU A 88 -4.51 9.08 8.73
CA LEU A 88 -5.31 10.28 9.01
C LEU A 88 -6.69 9.95 9.58
N PHE A 89 -7.32 8.86 9.13
CA PHE A 89 -8.63 8.44 9.64
C PHE A 89 -8.59 7.93 11.08
N LEU A 90 -7.46 7.36 11.51
CA LEU A 90 -7.25 6.86 12.87
C LEU A 90 -6.67 7.89 13.85
N LEU A 91 -6.28 9.07 13.34
CA LEU A 91 -5.89 10.23 14.13
C LEU A 91 -7.13 10.90 14.73
#